data_AF-A0A1H9K997-F1
#
_entry.id   AF-A0A1H9K997-F1
#
_cell.length_a   1.000
_cell.length_b   1.000
_cell.length_c   1.000
_cell.angle_alpha   90.00
_cell.angle_beta   90.00
_cell.angle_gamma   90.00
#
_symmetry.space_group_name_H-M   'P 1'
#
loop_
_entity.id
_entity.type
_entity.pdbx_description
1 polymer ?
#
loop_
_entity_poly.entity_id
_entity_poly.type
_entity_poly.pdbx_seq_one_letter_code
_entity_poly.pdbx_strand_id
1 'polypeptide(L)'
;ARGVPIDCVGLQAHLTNTAPSDMQANIQRFADLGVDVQITELDIAGANQANAYGAVTRACLAVARCTGITVWGIRDSDSWRTGENPLLFTSSGAKKPAYTAVLDALNAGGPGPTTTTTTTTTTTSNGPGPGGCTATVSLNQWNGGFVATVKVTAGSSALRGWQVTTTLSGGSVTGSWSANGSGTSGSITWSNVDYNGSVPAGGSTEFGFQGTGSGSGLNPACTAS
;
A
#
# COMPACT_ATOMS: atom_id res chain seq x y z
N ALA A 1 1.34 30.54 9.12
CA ALA A 1 1.45 30.67 7.65
C ALA A 1 1.50 32.15 7.27
N ARG A 2 2.23 32.53 6.20
CA ARG A 2 2.36 33.94 5.73
C ARG A 2 1.33 34.35 4.66
N GLY A 3 0.33 33.51 4.39
CA GLY A 3 -0.70 33.78 3.36
C GLY A 3 -0.18 33.75 1.92
N VAL A 4 0.95 33.08 1.66
CA VAL A 4 1.48 32.93 0.30
C VAL A 4 0.66 31.87 -0.45
N PRO A 5 0.09 32.18 -1.63
CA PRO A 5 -0.68 31.22 -2.40
C PRO A 5 0.26 30.21 -3.07
N ILE A 6 0.13 28.94 -2.71
CA ILE A 6 0.79 27.81 -3.36
C ILE A 6 -0.32 26.82 -3.66
N ASP A 7 -0.60 26.60 -4.94
CA ASP A 7 -1.72 25.76 -5.39
C ASP A 7 -1.30 24.30 -5.63
N CYS A 8 -0.04 24.09 -6.03
CA CYS A 8 0.46 22.78 -6.41
C CYS A 8 1.95 22.61 -6.07
N VAL A 9 2.37 21.37 -5.83
CA VAL A 9 3.77 20.95 -5.74
C VAL A 9 4.10 19.97 -6.86
N GLY A 10 5.20 20.24 -7.58
CA GLY A 10 5.76 19.33 -8.58
C GLY A 10 6.84 18.44 -7.97
N LEU A 11 6.74 17.13 -8.19
CA LEU A 11 7.77 16.16 -7.88
C LEU A 11 8.46 15.75 -9.19
N GLN A 12 9.74 16.05 -9.34
CA GLN A 12 10.49 15.68 -10.55
C GLN A 12 10.45 14.16 -10.80
N ALA A 13 10.82 13.38 -9.78
CA ALA A 13 10.83 11.92 -9.83
C ALA A 13 11.79 11.33 -10.89
N HIS A 14 13.04 11.82 -10.94
CA HIS A 14 14.16 11.12 -11.57
C HIS A 14 14.63 9.97 -10.66
N LEU A 15 14.37 8.73 -11.04
CA LEU A 15 14.57 7.55 -10.18
C LEU A 15 15.47 6.48 -10.82
N THR A 16 15.89 5.49 -10.02
CA THR A 16 16.67 4.34 -10.47
C THR A 16 16.20 3.08 -9.74
N ASN A 17 15.92 2.01 -10.49
CA ASN A 17 15.46 0.68 -10.07
C ASN A 17 14.14 0.59 -9.29
N THR A 18 13.81 1.56 -8.45
CA THR A 18 12.66 1.49 -7.54
C THR A 18 12.03 2.86 -7.33
N ALA A 19 10.72 2.87 -7.13
CA ALA A 19 10.05 4.00 -6.51
C ALA A 19 10.32 3.98 -4.99
N PRO A 20 10.46 5.15 -4.33
CA PRO A 20 10.49 5.20 -2.87
C PRO A 20 9.24 4.52 -2.28
N SER A 21 9.43 3.66 -1.28
CA SER A 21 8.32 2.90 -0.68
C SER A 21 7.30 3.78 0.03
N ASP A 22 7.71 4.98 0.46
CA ASP A 22 6.88 5.99 1.11
C ASP A 22 6.35 7.07 0.14
N MET A 23 6.53 6.90 -1.17
CA MET A 23 6.17 7.92 -2.16
C MET A 23 4.70 8.34 -2.10
N GLN A 24 3.77 7.38 -1.95
CA GLN A 24 2.35 7.71 -1.76
C GLN A 24 2.11 8.52 -0.48
N ALA A 25 2.76 8.16 0.63
CA ALA A 25 2.65 8.90 1.89
C ALA A 25 3.21 10.31 1.75
N ASN A 26 4.30 10.48 0.99
CA ASN A 26 4.86 11.80 0.71
C ASN A 26 3.92 12.67 -0.16
N ILE A 27 3.30 12.08 -1.19
CA ILE A 27 2.27 12.74 -2.00
C ILE A 27 1.08 13.15 -1.11
N GLN A 28 0.62 12.25 -0.24
CA GLN A 28 -0.47 12.52 0.70
C GLN A 28 -0.15 13.67 1.66
N ARG A 29 1.08 13.75 2.17
CA ARG A 29 1.50 14.87 3.04
C ARG A 29 1.33 16.24 2.38
N PHE A 30 1.59 16.36 1.08
CA PHE A 30 1.32 17.60 0.34
C PHE A 30 -0.18 17.81 0.11
N ALA A 31 -0.91 16.76 -0.26
CA ALA A 31 -2.37 16.82 -0.40
C ALA A 31 -3.07 17.27 0.90
N ASP A 32 -2.59 16.83 2.06
CA ASP A 32 -3.10 17.20 3.38
C ASP A 32 -2.84 18.68 3.73
N LEU A 33 -1.88 19.33 3.07
CA LEU A 33 -1.67 20.79 3.14
C LEU A 33 -2.65 21.56 2.24
N GLY A 34 -3.51 20.86 1.50
CA GLY A 34 -4.53 21.45 0.64
C GLY A 34 -4.05 21.83 -0.76
N VAL A 35 -2.82 21.45 -1.13
CA VAL A 35 -2.25 21.68 -2.45
C VAL A 35 -2.42 20.46 -3.34
N ASP A 36 -2.48 20.67 -4.65
CA ASP A 36 -2.41 19.58 -5.61
C ASP A 36 -0.96 19.10 -5.77
N VAL A 37 -0.80 17.89 -6.28
CA VAL A 37 0.51 17.28 -6.52
C VAL A 37 0.58 16.83 -7.97
N GLN A 38 1.72 17.08 -8.62
CA GLN A 38 2.01 16.52 -9.93
C GLN A 38 3.37 15.86 -9.93
N ILE A 39 3.46 14.74 -10.64
CA ILE A 39 4.75 14.16 -11.01
C ILE A 39 5.12 14.77 -12.35
N THR A 40 6.20 15.55 -12.40
CA THR A 40 6.42 16.48 -13.52
C THR A 40 7.51 16.05 -14.49
N GLU A 41 8.46 15.19 -14.06
CA GLU A 41 9.67 14.88 -14.83
C GLU A 41 10.06 13.39 -14.72
N LEU A 42 9.05 12.50 -14.75
CA LEU A 42 9.27 11.08 -14.45
C LEU A 42 10.18 10.39 -15.47
N ASP A 43 11.33 9.94 -15.00
CA ASP A 43 12.19 8.98 -15.69
C ASP A 43 12.77 7.96 -14.70
N ILE A 44 12.85 6.68 -15.09
CA ILE A 44 13.32 5.62 -14.18
C ILE A 44 14.29 4.71 -14.89
N ALA A 45 15.57 4.73 -14.54
CA ALA A 45 16.56 3.79 -15.08
C ALA A 45 16.55 2.44 -14.36
N GLY A 46 17.12 1.40 -14.97
CA GLY A 46 17.48 0.15 -14.29
C GLY A 46 16.63 -1.07 -14.61
N ALA A 47 17.01 -2.23 -14.07
CA ALA A 47 16.47 -3.54 -14.46
C ALA A 47 15.03 -3.77 -13.99
N ASN A 48 14.62 -3.14 -12.89
CA ASN A 48 13.28 -3.25 -12.30
C ASN A 48 12.35 -2.09 -12.73
N GLN A 49 12.70 -1.40 -13.83
CA GLN A 49 12.04 -0.20 -14.34
C GLN A 49 10.51 -0.34 -14.48
N ALA A 50 10.01 -1.45 -15.02
CA ALA A 50 8.56 -1.61 -15.23
C ALA A 50 7.77 -1.60 -13.91
N ASN A 51 8.27 -2.31 -12.90
CA ASN A 51 7.65 -2.33 -11.58
C ASN A 51 7.70 -0.96 -10.90
N ALA A 52 8.81 -0.24 -11.05
CA ALA A 52 8.97 1.10 -10.51
C ALA A 52 8.01 2.12 -11.17
N TYR A 53 7.88 2.10 -12.50
CA TYR A 53 6.92 2.95 -13.22
C TYR A 53 5.48 2.66 -12.81
N GLY A 54 5.13 1.38 -12.67
CA GLY A 54 3.82 0.99 -12.15
C GLY A 54 3.60 1.47 -10.71
N ALA A 55 4.62 1.40 -9.84
CA ALA A 55 4.53 1.85 -8.46
C ALA A 55 4.32 3.36 -8.34
N VAL A 56 5.07 4.16 -9.12
CA VAL A 56 4.88 5.61 -9.21
C VAL A 56 3.46 5.96 -9.67
N THR A 57 2.98 5.29 -10.72
CA THR A 57 1.64 5.52 -11.28
C THR A 57 0.55 5.22 -10.27
N ARG A 58 0.65 4.07 -9.57
CA ARG A 58 -0.30 3.70 -8.51
C ARG A 58 -0.25 4.66 -7.32
N ALA A 59 0.93 5.12 -6.92
CA ALA A 59 1.07 6.07 -5.81
C ALA A 59 0.35 7.40 -6.10
N CYS A 60 0.43 7.89 -7.34
CA CYS A 60 -0.33 9.07 -7.75
C CYS A 60 -1.84 8.79 -7.79
N LEU A 61 -2.27 7.72 -8.46
CA LEU A 61 -3.70 7.35 -8.55
C LEU A 61 -4.37 7.13 -7.19
N ALA A 62 -3.61 6.70 -6.18
CA ALA A 62 -4.11 6.49 -4.82
C ALA A 62 -4.40 7.79 -4.04
N VAL A 63 -3.96 8.96 -4.53
CA VAL A 63 -4.17 10.25 -3.87
C VAL A 63 -4.98 11.15 -4.79
N ALA A 64 -6.21 11.50 -4.39
CA ALA A 64 -7.15 12.24 -5.23
C ALA A 64 -6.62 13.61 -5.72
N ARG A 65 -5.71 14.23 -4.96
CA ARG A 65 -5.05 15.50 -5.32
C ARG A 65 -3.75 15.32 -6.12
N CYS A 66 -3.34 14.10 -6.44
CA CYS A 66 -2.30 13.87 -7.44
C CYS A 66 -2.92 13.93 -8.83
N THR A 67 -2.80 15.08 -9.49
CA THR A 67 -3.61 15.40 -10.67
C THR A 67 -2.93 15.08 -11.99
N GLY A 68 -1.68 14.63 -11.99
CA GLY A 68 -0.98 14.31 -13.24
C GLY A 68 0.39 13.67 -13.08
N ILE A 69 0.78 12.96 -14.14
CA ILE A 69 2.12 12.39 -14.33
C ILE A 69 2.60 12.81 -15.72
N THR A 70 3.78 13.43 -15.76
CA THR A 70 4.49 13.79 -16.99
C THR A 70 5.82 13.05 -16.99
N VAL A 71 6.07 12.27 -18.05
CA VAL A 71 7.37 11.61 -18.27
C VAL A 71 8.35 12.55 -18.94
N TRP A 72 9.63 12.45 -18.59
CA TRP A 72 10.67 13.38 -19.08
C TRP A 72 11.29 12.94 -20.41
N GLY A 73 10.42 12.75 -21.40
CA GLY A 73 10.75 12.32 -22.76
C GLY A 73 9.86 11.18 -23.26
N ILE A 74 9.96 10.86 -24.55
CA ILE A 74 9.15 9.81 -25.19
C ILE A 74 9.96 8.53 -25.37
N ARG A 75 11.00 8.56 -26.22
CA ARG A 75 11.87 7.41 -26.49
C ARG A 75 13.15 7.52 -25.70
N ASP A 76 13.78 6.40 -25.40
CA ASP A 76 15.08 6.38 -24.72
C ASP A 76 16.15 7.27 -25.39
N SER A 77 16.09 7.46 -26.71
CA SER A 77 16.97 8.39 -27.46
C SER A 77 16.72 9.87 -27.22
N ASP A 78 15.54 10.23 -26.70
CA ASP A 78 15.14 11.62 -26.42
C ASP A 78 15.48 12.02 -24.97
N SER A 79 15.92 11.07 -24.14
CA SER A 79 16.22 11.29 -22.73
C SER A 79 17.51 12.09 -22.52
N TRP A 80 17.51 12.98 -21.53
CA TRP A 80 18.72 13.64 -21.03
C TRP A 80 19.69 12.67 -20.34
N ARG A 81 19.19 11.55 -19.82
CA ARG A 81 19.98 10.47 -19.18
C ARG A 81 20.47 9.47 -20.22
N THR A 82 21.41 9.93 -21.05
CA THR A 82 21.95 9.15 -22.18
C THR A 82 22.53 7.81 -21.71
N GLY A 83 22.14 6.72 -22.38
CA GLY A 83 22.64 5.36 -22.10
C GLY A 83 21.92 4.62 -20.97
N GLU A 84 21.05 5.28 -20.21
CA GLU A 84 20.32 4.66 -19.10
C GLU A 84 18.98 4.03 -19.51
N ASN A 85 18.50 4.35 -20.72
CA ASN A 85 17.24 3.90 -21.28
C ASN A 85 16.06 4.04 -20.29
N PRO A 86 15.78 5.24 -19.74
CA PRO A 86 14.92 5.39 -18.58
C PRO A 86 13.43 5.58 -18.92
N LEU A 87 13.03 5.61 -20.19
CA LEU A 87 11.69 6.02 -20.63
C LEU A 87 10.79 4.82 -21.01
N LEU A 88 9.57 5.12 -21.45
CA LEU A 88 8.54 4.10 -21.74
C LEU A 88 8.70 3.42 -23.10
N PHE A 89 9.45 4.03 -24.02
CA PHE A 89 9.66 3.51 -25.36
C PHE A 89 11.16 3.33 -25.65
N THR A 90 11.50 2.28 -26.40
CA THR A 90 12.87 2.08 -26.89
C THR A 90 13.30 3.24 -27.79
N SER A 91 14.59 3.36 -28.10
CA SER A 91 15.11 4.35 -29.06
C SER A 91 14.46 4.25 -30.45
N SER A 92 13.99 3.05 -30.84
CA SER A 92 13.24 2.84 -32.09
C SER A 92 11.74 3.13 -32.00
N GLY A 93 11.23 3.52 -30.82
CA GLY A 93 9.81 3.82 -30.58
C GLY A 93 8.95 2.61 -30.22
N ALA A 94 9.53 1.44 -30.01
CA ALA A 94 8.77 0.27 -29.55
C ALA A 94 8.39 0.43 -28.06
N LYS A 95 7.20 -0.02 -27.69
CA LYS A 95 6.74 -0.02 -26.29
C LYS A 95 7.62 -0.93 -25.44
N LYS A 96 8.07 -0.45 -24.28
CA LYS A 96 8.80 -1.26 -23.29
C LYS A 96 7.83 -1.88 -22.28
N PRO A 97 8.25 -2.87 -21.48
CA PRO A 97 7.45 -3.36 -20.36
C PRO A 97 6.98 -2.26 -19.40
N ALA A 98 7.77 -1.18 -19.27
CA ALA A 98 7.39 -0.01 -18.49
C ALA A 98 6.15 0.70 -19.02
N TYR A 99 6.00 0.83 -20.35
CA TYR A 99 4.77 1.37 -20.96
C TYR A 99 3.56 0.55 -20.54
N THR A 100 3.66 -0.78 -20.66
CA THR A 100 2.56 -1.69 -20.31
C THR A 100 2.22 -1.57 -18.83
N ALA A 101 3.22 -1.50 -17.94
CA ALA A 101 2.98 -1.32 -16.50
C ALA A 101 2.26 -0.01 -16.14
N VAL A 102 2.58 1.09 -16.83
CA VAL A 102 1.84 2.36 -16.66
C VAL A 102 0.41 2.23 -17.19
N LEU A 103 0.24 1.67 -18.39
CA LEU A 103 -1.07 1.49 -19.00
C LEU A 103 -1.97 0.58 -18.15
N ASP A 104 -1.43 -0.51 -17.61
CA ASP A 104 -2.16 -1.43 -16.74
C ASP A 104 -2.57 -0.74 -15.43
N ALA A 105 -1.70 0.09 -14.85
CA ALA A 105 -2.04 0.87 -13.66
C ALA A 105 -3.15 1.89 -13.94
N LEU A 106 -3.09 2.59 -15.09
CA LEU A 106 -4.13 3.55 -15.51
C LEU A 106 -5.46 2.86 -15.83
N ASN A 107 -5.43 1.72 -16.53
CA ASN A 107 -6.63 0.94 -16.85
C ASN A 107 -7.27 0.34 -15.60
N ALA A 108 -6.46 -0.09 -14.63
CA ALA A 108 -6.94 -0.50 -13.32
C ALA A 108 -7.51 0.68 -12.50
N GLY A 109 -7.20 1.92 -12.89
CA GLY A 109 -7.68 3.15 -12.25
C GLY A 109 -9.08 3.60 -12.66
N GLY A 110 -9.60 3.19 -13.84
CA GLY A 110 -10.93 3.59 -14.37
C GLY A 110 -11.13 5.12 -14.53
N PRO A 111 -12.23 5.61 -15.15
CA PRO A 111 -12.60 7.02 -15.00
C PRO A 111 -12.79 7.30 -13.51
N GLY A 112 -12.28 8.46 -13.04
CA GLY A 112 -12.07 8.81 -11.63
C GLY A 112 -13.17 8.41 -10.63
N PRO A 113 -12.81 8.43 -9.34
CA PRO A 113 -13.12 7.38 -8.37
C PRO A 113 -14.61 7.07 -8.34
N THR A 114 -15.00 5.98 -9.00
CA THR A 114 -16.03 5.14 -8.39
C THR A 114 -15.26 4.10 -7.62
N THR A 115 -15.26 4.24 -6.29
CA THR A 115 -14.75 3.25 -5.36
C THR A 115 -15.50 1.94 -5.60
N THR A 116 -15.03 1.10 -6.53
CA THR A 116 -15.38 -0.31 -6.50
C THR A 116 -14.47 -0.93 -5.46
N THR A 117 -14.79 -0.67 -4.20
CA THR A 117 -14.38 -1.53 -3.11
C THR A 117 -14.96 -2.90 -3.45
N THR A 118 -14.15 -3.80 -4.00
CA THR A 118 -14.49 -5.20 -3.86
C THR A 118 -14.19 -5.54 -2.40
N THR A 119 -15.17 -5.27 -1.53
CA THR A 119 -15.19 -5.76 -0.16
C THR A 119 -15.34 -7.27 -0.25
N THR A 120 -14.25 -7.99 -0.50
CA THR A 120 -14.24 -9.44 -0.32
C THR A 120 -14.07 -9.67 1.17
N THR A 121 -15.19 -9.68 1.90
CA THR A 121 -15.23 -10.11 3.30
C THR A 121 -14.96 -11.62 3.33
N THR A 122 -13.70 -12.01 3.25
CA THR A 122 -13.29 -13.39 3.49
C THR A 122 -13.02 -13.55 4.97
N THR A 123 -14.03 -13.93 5.75
CA THR A 123 -13.85 -14.30 7.15
C THR A 123 -13.21 -15.67 7.22
N THR A 124 -11.88 -15.72 7.25
CA THR A 124 -11.13 -16.90 7.65
C THR A 124 -10.94 -16.86 9.17
N SER A 125 -11.48 -17.86 9.85
CA SER A 125 -11.40 -18.06 11.29
C SER A 125 -10.72 -19.39 11.52
N ASN A 126 -9.51 -19.39 12.06
CA ASN A 126 -9.03 -20.58 12.75
C ASN A 126 -9.71 -20.64 14.12
N GLY A 127 -10.23 -21.81 14.47
CA GLY A 127 -10.95 -22.06 15.73
C GLY A 127 -10.16 -21.63 16.98
N PRO A 128 -10.84 -21.48 18.13
CA PRO A 128 -10.29 -20.81 19.31
C PRO A 128 -8.98 -21.46 19.74
N GLY A 129 -7.91 -20.64 19.80
CA GLY A 129 -6.70 -21.02 20.50
C GLY A 129 -6.98 -21.23 22.00
N PRO A 130 -6.04 -21.81 22.76
CA PRO A 130 -6.17 -21.94 24.21
C PRO A 130 -6.50 -20.56 24.82
N GLY A 131 -7.61 -20.46 25.57
CA GLY A 131 -8.08 -19.21 26.18
C GLY A 131 -9.23 -18.49 25.46
N GLY A 132 -9.75 -19.03 24.35
CA GLY A 132 -10.99 -18.56 23.74
C GLY A 132 -10.86 -17.28 22.90
N CYS A 133 -9.65 -16.85 22.55
CA CYS A 133 -9.45 -15.74 21.62
C CYS A 133 -9.70 -16.18 20.17
N THR A 134 -10.40 -15.36 19.40
CA THR A 134 -10.54 -15.51 17.95
C THR A 134 -10.12 -14.23 17.23
N ALA A 135 -9.63 -14.37 16.00
CA ALA A 135 -9.31 -13.24 15.15
C ALA A 135 -9.98 -13.41 13.77
N THR A 136 -10.53 -12.33 13.24
CA THR A 136 -11.09 -12.27 11.89
C THR A 136 -10.47 -11.11 11.13
N VAL A 137 -10.40 -11.25 9.80
CA VAL A 137 -9.82 -10.25 8.90
C VAL A 137 -10.90 -9.69 7.98
N SER A 138 -10.89 -8.37 7.83
CA SER A 138 -11.58 -7.65 6.75
C SER A 138 -10.51 -7.01 5.87
N LEU A 139 -10.65 -7.19 4.55
CA LEU A 139 -9.70 -6.67 3.58
C LEU A 139 -10.32 -5.59 2.70
N ASN A 140 -9.62 -4.46 2.62
CA ASN A 140 -9.79 -3.51 1.54
C ASN A 140 -8.59 -3.66 0.61
N GLN A 141 -8.77 -4.36 -0.51
CA GLN A 141 -7.71 -4.70 -1.44
C GLN A 141 -7.84 -3.95 -2.77
N TRP A 142 -6.70 -3.55 -3.31
CA TRP A 142 -6.57 -2.97 -4.64
C TRP A 142 -5.44 -3.67 -5.41
N ASN A 143 -5.22 -3.28 -6.67
CA ASN A 143 -4.15 -3.89 -7.47
C ASN A 143 -2.77 -3.57 -6.87
N GLY A 144 -2.11 -4.59 -6.32
CA GLY A 144 -0.75 -4.49 -5.78
C GLY A 144 -0.66 -4.05 -4.31
N GLY A 145 -1.78 -3.90 -3.59
CA GLY A 145 -1.75 -3.61 -2.16
C GLY A 145 -3.10 -3.84 -1.46
N PHE A 146 -3.09 -3.80 -0.14
CA PHE A 146 -4.27 -3.99 0.68
C PHE A 146 -4.13 -3.32 2.05
N VAL A 147 -5.27 -3.00 2.66
CA VAL A 147 -5.44 -2.76 4.09
C VAL A 147 -6.18 -3.94 4.69
N ALA A 148 -5.61 -4.50 5.75
CA ALA A 148 -6.23 -5.53 6.58
C ALA A 148 -6.65 -4.92 7.92
N THR A 149 -7.94 -5.03 8.25
CA THR A 149 -8.46 -4.78 9.60
C THR A 149 -8.65 -6.13 10.27
N VAL A 150 -7.98 -6.33 11.40
CA VAL A 150 -8.05 -7.56 12.19
C VAL A 150 -8.88 -7.30 13.44
N LYS A 151 -9.99 -8.01 13.59
CA LYS A 151 -10.83 -7.98 14.78
C LYS A 151 -10.47 -9.14 15.69
N VAL A 152 -10.07 -8.81 16.91
CA VAL A 152 -9.75 -9.75 17.99
C VAL A 152 -10.95 -9.82 18.92
N THR A 153 -11.48 -11.03 19.17
CA THR A 153 -12.66 -11.25 20.01
C THR A 153 -12.31 -12.18 21.17
N ALA A 154 -12.69 -11.76 22.37
CA ALA A 154 -12.59 -12.58 23.56
C ALA A 154 -13.74 -13.59 23.61
N GLY A 155 -13.44 -14.83 23.99
CA GLY A 155 -14.45 -15.87 24.20
C GLY A 155 -15.22 -15.67 25.50
N SER A 156 -15.49 -16.76 26.22
CA SER A 156 -16.18 -16.71 27.51
C SER A 156 -15.35 -16.11 28.65
N SER A 157 -14.05 -15.87 28.43
CA SER A 157 -13.13 -15.25 29.39
C SER A 157 -12.56 -13.96 28.85
N ALA A 158 -12.34 -12.97 29.72
CA ALA A 158 -11.70 -11.71 29.35
C ALA A 158 -10.23 -11.92 28.99
N LEU A 159 -9.72 -11.16 28.02
CA LEU A 159 -8.31 -11.09 27.65
C LEU A 159 -7.61 -10.01 28.48
N ARG A 160 -6.37 -10.27 28.90
CA ARG A 160 -5.48 -9.27 29.53
C ARG A 160 -4.41 -8.79 28.55
N GLY A 161 -4.09 -9.62 27.56
CA GLY A 161 -3.42 -9.26 26.34
C GLY A 161 -3.84 -10.21 25.21
N TRP A 162 -3.37 -9.90 24.00
CA TRP A 162 -3.58 -10.78 22.86
C TRP A 162 -2.38 -10.75 21.94
N GLN A 163 -2.17 -11.89 21.28
CA GLN A 163 -1.23 -12.02 20.18
C GLN A 163 -1.93 -12.63 18.98
N VAL A 164 -1.75 -12.05 17.79
CA VAL A 164 -2.28 -12.58 16.53
C VAL A 164 -1.12 -12.86 15.59
N THR A 165 -1.09 -14.04 14.99
CA THR A 165 -0.16 -14.35 13.89
C THR A 165 -0.90 -14.35 12.56
N THR A 166 -0.33 -13.71 11.55
CA THR A 166 -0.85 -13.69 10.17
C THR A 166 0.22 -14.11 9.19
N THR A 167 -0.13 -14.87 8.16
CA THR A 167 0.81 -15.27 7.10
C THR A 167 0.46 -14.61 5.78
N LEU A 168 1.42 -13.90 5.19
CA LEU A 168 1.34 -13.40 3.82
C LEU A 168 1.89 -14.45 2.85
N SER A 169 1.11 -14.74 1.80
CA SER A 169 1.51 -15.62 0.69
C SER A 169 2.49 -14.94 -0.28
N GLY A 170 2.60 -13.61 -0.21
CA GLY A 170 3.55 -12.78 -0.94
C GLY A 170 3.40 -11.31 -0.52
N GLY A 171 4.34 -10.46 -0.96
CA GLY A 171 4.38 -9.05 -0.59
C GLY A 171 4.95 -8.80 0.81
N SER A 172 4.76 -7.58 1.33
CA SER A 172 5.28 -7.17 2.64
C SER A 172 4.41 -6.12 3.31
N VAL A 173 4.38 -6.14 4.64
CA VAL A 173 3.78 -5.11 5.49
C VAL A 173 4.56 -3.80 5.32
N THR A 174 3.83 -2.71 5.14
CA THR A 174 4.34 -1.34 4.95
C THR A 174 4.02 -0.41 6.12
N GLY A 175 3.02 -0.75 6.93
CA GLY A 175 2.66 -0.01 8.14
C GLY A 175 1.58 -0.71 8.94
N SER A 176 1.46 -0.37 10.22
CA SER A 176 0.44 -0.90 11.14
C SER A 176 0.03 0.14 12.17
N TRP A 177 -1.15 -0.05 12.75
CA TRP A 177 -1.68 0.76 13.85
C TRP A 177 -2.41 -0.11 14.86
N SER A 178 -2.54 0.39 16.10
CA SER A 178 -3.18 -0.32 17.22
C SER A 178 -2.56 -1.70 17.54
N ALA A 179 -1.33 -1.99 17.08
CA ALA A 179 -0.61 -3.22 17.37
C ALA A 179 0.90 -3.01 17.23
N ASN A 180 1.67 -3.77 18.00
CA ASN A 180 3.10 -3.95 17.80
C ASN A 180 3.32 -5.14 16.85
N GLY A 181 4.02 -4.92 15.74
CA GLY A 181 4.32 -5.95 14.74
C GLY A 181 5.76 -6.46 14.82
N SER A 182 5.96 -7.77 14.68
CA SER A 182 7.26 -8.41 14.52
C SER A 182 7.29 -9.20 13.22
N GLY A 183 8.16 -8.79 12.29
CA GLY A 183 8.24 -9.31 10.93
C GLY A 183 7.48 -8.44 9.91
N THR A 184 7.85 -8.55 8.63
CA THR A 184 7.26 -7.75 7.54
C THR A 184 6.81 -8.60 6.35
N SER A 185 7.16 -9.88 6.27
CA SER A 185 6.78 -10.78 5.18
C SER A 185 6.70 -12.22 5.68
N GLY A 186 5.97 -13.09 4.99
CA GLY A 186 5.73 -14.45 5.48
C GLY A 186 4.88 -14.41 6.75
N SER A 187 5.36 -15.00 7.84
CA SER A 187 4.67 -14.98 9.13
C SER A 187 4.96 -13.68 9.89
N ILE A 188 3.92 -12.94 10.26
CA ILE A 188 4.00 -11.72 11.09
C ILE A 188 3.25 -11.96 12.39
N THR A 189 3.86 -11.56 13.51
CA THR A 189 3.24 -11.61 14.84
C THR A 189 2.86 -10.21 15.29
N TRP A 190 1.62 -10.06 15.72
CA TRP A 190 1.02 -8.84 16.22
C TRP A 190 0.71 -8.99 17.70
N SER A 191 1.07 -8.01 18.52
CA SER A 191 0.62 -7.93 19.93
C SER A 191 -0.09 -6.62 20.21
N ASN A 192 -0.92 -6.63 21.24
CA ASN A 192 -1.63 -5.44 21.68
C ASN A 192 -0.68 -4.29 22.05
N VAL A 193 -1.23 -3.07 22.00
CA VAL A 193 -0.66 -1.88 22.63
C VAL A 193 -1.38 -1.64 23.97
N ASP A 194 -0.91 -0.68 24.75
CA ASP A 194 -1.35 -0.49 26.15
C ASP A 194 -2.86 -0.30 26.30
N TYR A 195 -3.50 0.40 25.38
CA TYR A 195 -4.92 0.74 25.50
C TYR A 195 -5.88 -0.35 25.02
N ASN A 196 -5.41 -1.38 24.31
CA ASN A 196 -6.29 -2.36 23.67
C ASN A 196 -6.00 -3.82 24.02
N GLY A 197 -5.15 -4.07 25.03
CA GLY A 197 -4.87 -5.44 25.52
C GLY A 197 -6.01 -6.05 26.32
N SER A 198 -6.75 -5.24 27.08
CA SER A 198 -7.86 -5.72 27.90
C SER A 198 -9.16 -5.77 27.09
N VAL A 199 -9.72 -6.96 26.93
CA VAL A 199 -10.98 -7.18 26.21
C VAL A 199 -11.91 -7.97 27.12
N PRO A 200 -13.10 -7.46 27.48
CA PRO A 200 -14.04 -8.20 28.33
C PRO A 200 -14.53 -9.46 27.63
N ALA A 201 -15.02 -10.45 28.39
CA ALA A 201 -15.60 -11.66 27.82
C ALA A 201 -16.72 -11.31 26.81
N GLY A 202 -16.69 -11.93 25.64
CA GLY A 202 -17.58 -11.62 24.50
C GLY A 202 -17.33 -10.27 23.82
N GLY A 203 -16.39 -9.46 24.31
CA GLY A 203 -15.98 -8.18 23.72
C GLY A 203 -14.98 -8.35 22.58
N SER A 204 -14.69 -7.25 21.90
CA SER A 204 -13.74 -7.23 20.79
C SER A 204 -12.94 -5.94 20.71
N THR A 205 -11.76 -6.02 20.13
CA THR A 205 -10.91 -4.89 19.74
C THR A 205 -10.39 -5.07 18.32
N GLU A 206 -9.85 -4.02 17.71
CA GLU A 206 -9.36 -4.05 16.35
C GLU A 206 -7.96 -3.44 16.24
N PHE A 207 -7.17 -3.99 15.32
CA PHE A 207 -5.96 -3.38 14.81
C PHE A 207 -5.94 -3.48 13.29
N GLY A 208 -5.00 -2.80 12.65
CA GLY A 208 -4.86 -2.92 11.21
C GLY A 208 -3.44 -2.75 10.71
N PHE A 209 -3.23 -3.20 9.48
CA PHE A 209 -1.97 -3.06 8.77
C PHE A 209 -2.18 -2.92 7.27
N GLN A 210 -1.23 -2.26 6.62
CA GLN A 210 -1.18 -2.11 5.17
C GLN A 210 -0.05 -2.99 4.62
N GLY A 211 -0.32 -3.69 3.52
CA GLY A 211 0.67 -4.52 2.82
C GLY A 211 0.69 -4.30 1.31
N THR A 212 1.81 -4.67 0.69
CA THR A 212 1.94 -4.78 -0.77
C THR A 212 1.52 -6.18 -1.24
N GLY A 213 1.21 -6.32 -2.53
CA GLY A 213 0.79 -7.59 -3.11
C GLY A 213 -0.69 -7.89 -2.86
N SER A 214 -1.01 -9.15 -2.55
CA SER A 214 -2.38 -9.62 -2.32
C SER A 214 -2.57 -10.00 -0.85
N GLY A 215 -3.60 -9.45 -0.22
CA GLY A 215 -4.01 -9.84 1.14
C GLY A 215 -4.90 -11.08 1.17
N SER A 216 -5.41 -11.50 0.00
CA SER A 216 -6.23 -12.71 -0.14
C SER A 216 -5.53 -13.95 0.46
N GLY A 217 -6.26 -14.69 1.28
CA GLY A 217 -5.76 -15.90 1.95
C GLY A 217 -5.08 -15.65 3.30
N LEU A 218 -5.07 -14.42 3.79
CA LEU A 218 -4.70 -14.13 5.18
C LEU A 218 -5.53 -15.00 6.14
N ASN A 219 -4.85 -15.67 7.04
CA ASN A 219 -5.47 -16.54 8.04
C ASN A 219 -4.93 -16.18 9.43
N PRO A 220 -5.60 -15.28 10.17
CA PRO A 220 -5.15 -14.87 11.49
C PRO A 220 -5.37 -15.97 12.53
N ALA A 221 -4.37 -16.22 13.38
CA ALA A 221 -4.47 -17.10 14.54
C ALA A 221 -4.27 -16.29 15.82
N CYS A 222 -5.24 -16.29 16.73
CA CYS A 222 -5.14 -15.58 18.01
C CYS A 222 -4.75 -16.51 19.15
N THR A 223 -3.85 -16.02 20.01
CA THR A 223 -3.53 -16.61 21.31
C THR A 223 -3.84 -15.59 22.41
N ALA A 224 -4.59 -16.01 23.42
CA ALA A 224 -4.87 -15.19 24.60
C ALA A 224 -3.62 -15.04 25.48
N SER A 225 -3.51 -13.92 26.19
CA SER A 225 -2.47 -13.67 27.19
C SER A 225 -3.06 -13.06 28.46
#